data_AF-A0A3M7TBI9-F1
#
_entry.id   AF-A0A3M7TBI9-F1
#
_cell.length_a   1.000
_cell.length_b   1.000
_cell.length_c   1.000
_cell.angle_alpha   90.00
_cell.angle_beta   90.00
_cell.angle_gamma   90.00
#
_symmetry.space_group_name_H-M   'P 1'
#
loop_
_entity.id
_entity.type
_entity.pdbx_description
1 polymer ?
#
loop_
_entity_poly.entity_id
_entity_poly.type
_entity_poly.pdbx_seq_one_letter_code
_entity_poly.pdbx_strand_id
1 'polypeptide(L)'
;MTYLDKNFITTNSKIFDFLAKDYPNDVVQNYMESQKKWWWVNYMATPLLIGIKVLLVTFCLNFIKLLDLPSLDNIKFSDLIFLTLIGESVFIIAGFYKFVNFYWIDAHYSMETLQTYYPISLLNLRDSISTEKWLAYPLQLVNLFELFYWGILAWGIWELSEQKISLPKSLGLTTITYGVGLLFWVGVVSFFILNAQY
;
A
#
# COMPACT_ATOMS: atom_id res chain seq x y z
N MET A 1 4.02 13.50 1.07
CA MET A 1 3.71 12.93 2.40
C MET A 1 4.90 12.97 3.35
N THR A 2 6.06 12.43 2.97
CA THR A 2 7.27 12.28 3.80
C THR A 2 7.78 13.54 4.51
N TYR A 3 7.66 14.73 3.89
CA TYR A 3 8.07 15.99 4.51
C TYR A 3 7.11 16.46 5.62
N LEU A 4 5.80 16.30 5.40
CA LEU A 4 4.76 16.70 6.36
C LEU A 4 4.78 15.76 7.57
N ASP A 5 4.90 14.46 7.34
CA ASP A 5 5.05 13.49 8.43
C ASP A 5 6.26 13.81 9.30
N LYS A 6 7.43 14.04 8.70
CA LYS A 6 8.68 14.29 9.45
C LYS A 6 8.61 15.53 10.35
N ASN A 7 7.91 16.58 9.90
CA ASN A 7 7.87 17.85 10.63
C ASN A 7 6.72 17.93 11.64
N PHE A 8 5.58 17.31 11.34
CA PHE A 8 4.36 17.49 12.13
C PHE A 8 3.93 16.26 12.92
N ILE A 9 4.35 15.06 12.50
CA ILE A 9 3.90 13.79 13.09
C ILE A 9 5.07 13.04 13.74
N THR A 10 6.08 12.70 12.97
CA THR A 10 7.23 11.91 13.42
C THR A 10 8.39 12.83 13.82
N THR A 11 8.25 13.57 14.94
CA THR A 11 9.33 14.43 15.42
C THR A 11 10.55 13.60 15.80
N ASN A 12 11.74 14.10 15.43
CA ASN A 12 13.04 13.48 15.76
C ASN A 12 13.19 13.13 17.25
N SER A 13 12.60 13.92 18.16
CA SER A 13 12.59 13.64 19.60
C SER A 13 11.80 12.37 19.94
N LYS A 14 10.57 12.21 19.41
CA LYS A 14 9.76 11.00 19.64
C LYS A 14 10.43 9.74 19.09
N ILE A 15 11.14 9.85 17.96
CA ILE A 15 11.93 8.73 17.41
C ILE A 15 13.10 8.39 18.32
N PHE A 16 13.81 9.42 18.80
CA PHE A 16 14.94 9.25 19.73
C PHE A 16 14.48 8.57 21.02
N ASP A 17 13.40 9.07 21.64
CA ASP A 17 12.86 8.53 22.89
C ASP A 17 12.39 7.07 22.74
N PHE A 18 11.84 6.73 21.57
CA PHE A 18 11.44 5.35 21.26
C PHE A 18 12.65 4.42 21.09
N LEU A 19 13.65 4.83 20.31
CA LEU A 19 14.83 4.00 20.04
C LEU A 19 15.75 3.91 21.25
N ALA A 20 15.91 4.98 22.03
CA ALA A 20 16.74 5.02 23.24
C ALA A 20 16.18 4.14 24.38
N LYS A 21 14.93 3.69 24.27
CA LYS A 21 14.33 2.73 25.21
C LYS A 21 14.99 1.34 25.11
N ASP A 22 15.35 0.94 23.90
CA ASP A 22 15.86 -0.40 23.60
C ASP A 22 17.33 -0.41 23.14
N TYR A 23 17.91 0.76 22.80
CA TYR A 23 19.26 0.90 22.26
C TYR A 23 20.09 1.99 22.98
N PRO A 24 21.43 1.83 23.04
CA PRO A 24 22.33 2.86 23.58
C PRO A 24 22.23 4.21 22.83
N ASN A 25 22.30 5.31 23.58
CA ASN A 25 22.10 6.68 23.06
C ASN A 25 23.07 7.04 21.92
N ASP A 26 24.30 6.55 21.96
CA ASP A 26 25.34 6.74 20.93
C ASP A 26 24.98 6.06 19.60
N VAL A 27 24.40 4.86 19.67
CA VAL A 27 23.90 4.13 18.49
C VAL A 27 22.72 4.87 17.87
N VAL A 28 21.79 5.36 18.71
CA VAL A 28 20.62 6.11 18.26
C VAL A 28 21.04 7.44 17.62
N GLN A 29 22.02 8.14 18.21
CA GLN A 29 22.54 9.38 17.67
C GLN A 29 23.22 9.18 16.30
N ASN A 30 24.07 8.17 16.17
CA ASN A 30 24.71 7.80 14.89
C ASN A 30 23.68 7.42 13.81
N TYR A 31 22.61 6.71 14.18
CA TYR A 31 21.50 6.39 13.29
C TYR A 31 20.77 7.66 12.81
N MET A 32 20.47 8.59 13.72
CA MET A 32 19.80 9.84 13.37
C MET A 32 20.64 10.73 12.46
N GLU A 33 21.95 10.82 12.69
CA GLU A 33 22.88 11.57 11.83
C GLU A 33 22.97 10.94 10.43
N SER A 34 23.04 9.60 10.37
CA SER A 34 23.01 8.87 9.10
C SER A 34 21.70 9.08 8.35
N GLN A 35 20.55 9.02 9.03
CA GLN A 35 19.25 9.27 8.42
C GLN A 35 19.16 10.70 7.84
N LYS A 36 19.73 11.69 8.51
CA LYS A 36 19.78 13.08 8.03
C LYS A 36 20.61 13.19 6.74
N LYS A 37 21.72 12.45 6.63
CA LYS A 37 22.59 12.42 5.44
C LYS A 37 21.91 11.75 4.24
N TRP A 38 21.15 10.68 4.46
CA TRP A 38 20.52 9.87 3.41
C TRP A 38 19.06 10.26 3.10
N TRP A 39 18.60 11.42 3.58
CA TRP A 39 17.20 11.85 3.44
C TRP A 39 16.71 11.92 1.97
N TRP A 40 17.62 12.25 1.05
CA TRP A 40 17.34 12.40 -0.38
C TRP A 40 17.12 11.03 -1.06
N VAL A 41 17.77 9.98 -0.57
CA VAL A 41 17.59 8.62 -1.07
C VAL A 41 16.18 8.13 -0.81
N ASN A 42 15.60 8.42 0.37
CA ASN A 42 14.19 8.12 0.63
C ASN A 42 13.24 8.86 -0.32
N TYR A 43 13.55 10.10 -0.65
CA TYR A 43 12.75 10.90 -1.58
C TYR A 43 12.80 10.35 -3.02
N MET A 44 13.93 9.76 -3.44
CA MET A 44 14.04 9.09 -4.74
C MET A 44 13.51 7.64 -4.74
N ALA A 45 13.69 6.92 -3.64
CA ALA A 45 13.26 5.52 -3.52
C ALA A 45 11.73 5.40 -3.52
N THR A 46 11.02 6.35 -2.91
CA THR A 46 9.55 6.33 -2.82
C THR A 46 8.86 6.29 -4.20
N PRO A 47 9.10 7.26 -5.13
CA PRO A 47 8.49 7.22 -6.45
C PRO A 47 8.96 6.02 -7.28
N LEU A 48 10.21 5.56 -7.08
CA LEU A 48 10.72 4.34 -7.73
C LEU A 48 9.92 3.10 -7.32
N LEU A 49 9.69 2.91 -6.02
CA LEU A 49 8.91 1.78 -5.48
C LEU A 49 7.46 1.82 -5.96
N ILE A 50 6.85 3.02 -6.00
CA ILE A 50 5.52 3.20 -6.57
C ILE A 50 5.51 2.84 -8.06
N GLY A 51 6.53 3.25 -8.82
CA GLY A 51 6.67 2.90 -10.23
C GLY A 51 6.77 1.39 -10.45
N ILE A 52 7.57 0.69 -9.64
CA ILE A 52 7.68 -0.77 -9.68
C ILE A 52 6.32 -1.43 -9.37
N LYS A 53 5.62 -0.94 -8.34
CA LYS A 53 4.29 -1.44 -7.97
C LYS A 53 3.30 -1.28 -9.12
N VAL A 54 3.24 -0.11 -9.74
CA VAL A 54 2.38 0.18 -10.90
C VAL A 54 2.68 -0.78 -12.04
N LEU A 55 3.95 -0.98 -12.38
CA LEU A 55 4.34 -1.90 -13.44
C LEU A 55 3.93 -3.34 -13.14
N LEU A 56 4.08 -3.80 -11.90
CA LEU A 56 3.69 -5.15 -11.49
C LEU A 56 2.17 -5.34 -11.59
N VAL A 57 1.38 -4.37 -11.14
CA VAL A 57 -0.09 -4.44 -11.26
C VAL A 57 -0.53 -4.38 -12.73
N THR A 58 0.03 -3.47 -13.51
CA THR A 58 -0.24 -3.39 -14.96
C THR A 58 0.12 -4.70 -15.66
N PHE A 59 1.25 -5.32 -15.28
CA PHE A 59 1.65 -6.63 -15.79
C PHE A 59 0.59 -7.69 -15.49
N CYS A 60 0.07 -7.75 -14.26
CA CYS A 60 -1.03 -8.65 -13.90
C CYS A 60 -2.29 -8.37 -14.72
N LEU A 61 -2.70 -7.10 -14.86
CA LEU A 61 -3.88 -6.72 -15.64
C LEU A 61 -3.74 -7.03 -17.13
N ASN A 62 -2.53 -7.04 -17.67
CA ASN A 62 -2.30 -7.36 -19.09
C ASN A 62 -2.72 -8.80 -19.44
N PHE A 63 -2.82 -9.71 -18.47
CA PHE A 63 -3.36 -11.06 -18.67
C PHE A 63 -4.84 -11.08 -19.05
N ILE A 64 -5.59 -9.99 -18.87
CA ILE A 64 -6.99 -9.86 -19.30
C ILE A 64 -7.14 -10.13 -20.80
N LYS A 65 -6.12 -9.80 -21.60
CA LYS A 65 -6.09 -10.03 -23.06
C LYS A 65 -6.07 -11.51 -23.44
N LEU A 66 -5.67 -12.40 -22.54
CA LEU A 66 -5.65 -13.84 -22.81
C LEU A 66 -7.05 -14.47 -22.81
N LEU A 67 -8.06 -13.74 -22.34
CA LEU A 67 -9.42 -14.28 -22.14
C LEU A 67 -10.30 -14.15 -23.39
N ASP A 68 -9.75 -13.70 -24.53
CA ASP A 68 -10.40 -13.64 -25.86
C ASP A 68 -11.84 -13.10 -25.80
N LEU A 69 -11.99 -11.94 -25.15
CA LEU A 69 -13.27 -11.25 -24.99
C LEU A 69 -13.35 -10.05 -25.93
N PRO A 70 -14.58 -9.66 -26.36
CA PRO A 70 -14.76 -8.52 -27.25
C PRO A 70 -14.05 -7.28 -26.71
N SER A 71 -13.38 -6.53 -27.59
CA SER A 71 -12.70 -5.25 -27.33
C SER A 71 -11.51 -5.25 -26.37
N LEU A 72 -11.10 -6.38 -25.78
CA LEU A 72 -9.94 -6.41 -24.88
C LEU A 72 -8.60 -6.44 -25.63
N ASP A 73 -8.57 -6.96 -26.87
CA ASP A 73 -7.36 -7.04 -27.70
C ASP A 73 -6.80 -5.66 -28.11
N ASN A 74 -7.69 -4.68 -28.24
CA ASN A 74 -7.32 -3.33 -28.67
C ASN A 74 -6.75 -2.46 -27.53
N ILE A 75 -6.84 -2.92 -26.28
CA ILE A 75 -6.38 -2.14 -25.11
C ILE A 75 -4.85 -2.04 -25.16
N LYS A 76 -4.32 -0.81 -25.16
CA LYS A 76 -2.86 -0.61 -25.15
C LYS A 76 -2.32 -0.82 -23.74
N PHE A 77 -1.08 -1.28 -23.65
CA PHE A 77 -0.40 -1.39 -22.35
C PHE A 77 -0.29 -0.04 -21.63
N SER A 78 -0.11 1.05 -22.38
CA SER A 78 -0.10 2.41 -21.84
C SER A 78 -1.42 2.80 -21.16
N ASP A 79 -2.56 2.31 -21.68
CA ASP A 79 -3.87 2.61 -21.10
C ASP A 79 -4.03 1.91 -19.75
N LEU A 80 -3.50 0.68 -19.62
CA LEU A 80 -3.45 -0.06 -18.36
C LEU A 80 -2.50 0.59 -17.34
N ILE A 81 -1.36 1.15 -17.78
CA ILE A 81 -0.47 1.92 -16.90
C ILE A 81 -1.22 3.14 -16.36
N PHE A 82 -1.88 3.89 -17.23
CA PHE A 82 -2.62 5.09 -16.84
C PHE A 82 -3.76 4.75 -15.88
N LEU A 83 -4.51 3.67 -16.14
CA LEU A 83 -5.53 3.17 -15.23
C LEU A 83 -4.94 2.80 -13.86
N THR A 84 -3.82 2.08 -13.84
CA THR A 84 -3.16 1.69 -12.59
C THR A 84 -2.68 2.92 -11.81
N LEU A 85 -2.15 3.93 -12.50
CA LEU A 85 -1.75 5.22 -11.88
C LEU A 85 -2.94 5.98 -11.28
N ILE A 86 -4.09 6.00 -11.97
CA ILE A 86 -5.32 6.58 -11.40
C ILE A 86 -5.71 5.82 -10.14
N GLY A 87 -5.67 4.48 -10.17
CA GLY A 87 -5.95 3.66 -9.00
C GLY A 87 -5.03 4.00 -7.82
N GLU A 88 -3.73 4.19 -8.06
CA GLU A 88 -2.77 4.52 -6.99
C GLU A 88 -3.09 5.83 -6.26
N SER A 89 -3.85 6.74 -6.88
CA SER A 89 -4.32 7.96 -6.22
C SER A 89 -5.14 7.68 -4.96
N VAL A 90 -5.84 6.54 -4.89
CA VAL A 90 -6.61 6.11 -3.71
C VAL A 90 -5.68 5.92 -2.51
N PHE A 91 -4.50 5.32 -2.70
CA PHE A 91 -3.54 5.12 -1.62
C PHE A 91 -2.84 6.43 -1.21
N ILE A 92 -2.71 7.38 -2.13
CA ILE A 92 -2.26 8.74 -1.79
C ILE A 92 -3.29 9.40 -0.87
N ILE A 93 -4.58 9.32 -1.21
CA ILE A 93 -5.69 9.83 -0.37
C ILE A 93 -5.71 9.13 0.99
N ALA A 94 -5.49 7.81 1.03
CA ALA A 94 -5.36 7.06 2.29
C ALA A 94 -4.23 7.60 3.18
N GLY A 95 -3.07 7.90 2.58
CA GLY A 95 -1.95 8.52 3.27
C GLY A 95 -2.30 9.90 3.84
N PHE A 96 -3.04 10.72 3.10
CA PHE A 96 -3.54 12.01 3.60
C PHE A 96 -4.58 11.83 4.73
N TYR A 97 -5.44 10.83 4.67
CA TYR A 97 -6.37 10.56 5.77
C TYR A 97 -5.63 10.19 7.06
N LYS A 98 -4.59 9.35 6.96
CA LYS A 98 -3.71 9.02 8.09
C LYS A 98 -3.09 10.27 8.71
N PHE A 99 -2.66 11.22 7.89
CA PHE A 99 -2.17 12.52 8.36
C PHE A 99 -3.20 13.28 9.17
N VAL A 100 -4.40 13.46 8.61
CA VAL A 100 -5.47 14.24 9.24
C VAL A 100 -5.88 13.61 10.57
N ASN A 101 -5.94 12.28 10.64
CA ASN A 101 -6.31 11.58 11.86
C ASN A 101 -5.30 11.83 13.00
N PHE A 102 -3.99 11.64 12.78
CA PHE A 102 -2.97 11.84 13.81
C PHE A 102 -2.61 13.30 14.09
N TYR A 103 -2.88 14.20 13.16
CA TYR A 103 -2.65 15.64 13.38
C TYR A 103 -3.82 16.29 14.13
N TRP A 104 -5.07 15.91 13.83
CA TRP A 104 -6.26 16.62 14.29
C TRP A 104 -7.09 15.86 15.34
N ILE A 105 -7.14 14.52 15.28
CA ILE A 105 -8.06 13.71 16.08
C ILE A 105 -7.33 13.11 17.30
N ASP A 106 -6.21 12.42 17.07
CA ASP A 106 -5.40 11.83 18.13
C ASP A 106 -3.99 12.40 18.10
N ALA A 107 -3.73 13.46 18.87
CA ALA A 107 -2.40 14.07 18.98
C ALA A 107 -1.45 13.34 19.97
N HIS A 108 -2.00 12.45 20.80
CA HIS A 108 -1.28 11.67 21.83
C HIS A 108 -1.04 10.21 21.40
N TYR A 109 -0.49 9.99 20.20
CA TYR A 109 -0.11 8.65 19.73
C TYR A 109 1.32 8.26 20.13
N SER A 110 1.53 6.96 20.35
CA SER A 110 2.86 6.35 20.46
C SER A 110 3.43 6.02 19.06
N MET A 111 4.75 5.81 18.96
CA MET A 111 5.36 5.38 17.69
C MET A 111 4.86 4.02 17.24
N GLU A 112 4.54 3.13 18.18
CA GLU A 112 3.97 1.83 17.88
C GLU A 112 2.58 1.96 17.24
N THR A 113 1.74 2.86 17.76
CA THR A 113 0.41 3.15 17.20
C THR A 113 0.52 3.80 15.81
N LEU A 114 1.48 4.69 15.60
CA LEU A 114 1.70 5.32 14.29
C LEU A 114 2.09 4.28 13.21
N GLN A 115 2.96 3.34 13.55
CA GLN A 115 3.46 2.32 12.62
C GLN A 115 2.40 1.27 12.28
N THR A 116 1.57 0.92 13.27
CA THR A 116 0.54 -0.13 13.10
C THR A 116 -0.77 0.39 12.54
N TYR A 117 -1.02 1.70 12.59
CA TYR A 117 -2.26 2.29 12.10
C TYR A 117 -2.33 2.28 10.57
N TYR A 118 -3.28 1.50 10.05
CA TYR A 118 -3.75 1.56 8.68
C TYR A 118 -5.17 2.10 8.67
N PRO A 119 -5.43 3.26 8.04
CA PRO A 119 -6.74 3.88 8.11
C PRO A 119 -7.82 2.96 7.54
N ILE A 120 -8.88 2.72 8.31
CA ILE A 120 -10.05 1.93 7.92
C ILE A 120 -9.67 0.51 7.40
N SER A 121 -8.59 -0.07 7.93
CA SER A 121 -8.22 -1.48 7.72
C SER A 121 -8.86 -2.37 8.78
N LEU A 122 -9.14 -3.63 8.42
CA LEU A 122 -9.54 -4.67 9.37
C LEU A 122 -8.52 -4.87 10.50
N LEU A 123 -7.27 -4.45 10.32
CA LEU A 123 -6.28 -4.40 11.39
C LEU A 123 -6.65 -3.48 12.57
N ASN A 124 -7.53 -2.49 12.41
CA ASN A 124 -7.97 -1.69 13.56
C ASN A 124 -9.01 -2.43 14.42
N LEU A 125 -9.55 -3.58 13.96
CA LEU A 125 -10.42 -4.47 14.73
C LEU A 125 -9.60 -5.52 15.53
N ARG A 126 -8.27 -5.39 15.51
CA ARG A 126 -7.27 -6.33 16.07
C ARG A 126 -7.35 -6.53 17.57
N ASP A 127 -7.96 -5.63 18.33
CA ASP A 127 -8.22 -5.83 19.77
C ASP A 127 -9.04 -7.10 20.04
N SER A 128 -9.74 -7.64 19.03
CA SER A 128 -10.53 -8.87 19.13
C SER A 128 -9.86 -10.15 18.56
N ILE A 129 -8.75 -10.05 17.83
CA ILE A 129 -8.14 -11.20 17.14
C ILE A 129 -6.66 -11.33 17.55
N SER A 130 -6.35 -12.32 18.40
CA SER A 130 -4.99 -12.71 18.79
C SER A 130 -4.24 -13.32 17.60
N THR A 131 -3.96 -12.50 16.61
CA THR A 131 -3.56 -13.00 15.31
C THR A 131 -2.05 -13.19 15.25
N GLU A 132 -1.61 -14.39 14.88
CA GLU A 132 -0.21 -14.69 14.59
C GLU A 132 0.38 -13.65 13.62
N LYS A 133 1.65 -13.29 13.82
CA LYS A 133 2.31 -12.18 13.11
C LYS A 133 2.25 -12.29 11.58
N TRP A 134 2.18 -13.50 11.02
CA TRP A 134 2.07 -13.73 9.57
C TRP A 134 0.72 -13.30 8.97
N LEU A 135 -0.34 -13.29 9.78
CA LEU A 135 -1.70 -12.93 9.35
C LEU A 135 -1.94 -11.41 9.42
N ALA A 136 -1.05 -10.67 10.08
CA ALA A 136 -1.11 -9.21 10.13
C ALA A 136 -1.06 -8.58 8.73
N TYR A 137 -0.23 -9.11 7.82
CA TYR A 137 -0.09 -8.57 6.46
C TYR A 137 -1.34 -8.79 5.58
N PRO A 138 -1.91 -10.01 5.49
CA PRO A 138 -3.19 -10.22 4.82
C PRO A 138 -4.32 -9.35 5.38
N LEU A 139 -4.43 -9.24 6.71
CA LEU A 139 -5.45 -8.41 7.36
C LEU A 139 -5.29 -6.92 7.06
N GLN A 140 -4.05 -6.45 6.95
CA GLN A 140 -3.74 -5.08 6.55
C GLN A 140 -4.28 -4.75 5.16
N LEU A 141 -4.07 -5.70 4.25
CA LEU A 141 -4.36 -5.56 2.84
C LEU A 141 -5.87 -5.51 2.58
N VAL A 142 -6.67 -6.19 3.41
CA VAL A 142 -8.12 -6.02 3.40
C VAL A 142 -8.48 -4.70 4.12
N ASN A 143 -8.52 -3.63 3.35
CA ASN A 143 -8.91 -2.31 3.81
C ASN A 143 -9.86 -1.63 2.82
N LEU A 144 -10.54 -0.58 3.26
CA LEU A 144 -11.52 0.13 2.43
C LEU A 144 -10.89 0.76 1.17
N PHE A 145 -9.63 1.21 1.25
CA PHE A 145 -8.90 1.79 0.12
C PHE A 145 -8.57 0.75 -0.95
N GLU A 146 -8.24 -0.48 -0.54
CA GLU A 146 -8.09 -1.61 -1.45
C GLU A 146 -9.42 -1.91 -2.17
N LEU A 147 -10.56 -1.89 -1.47
CA LEU A 147 -11.87 -2.06 -2.12
C LEU A 147 -12.15 -0.97 -3.16
N PHE A 148 -11.84 0.29 -2.85
CA PHE A 148 -11.94 1.38 -3.83
C PHE A 148 -10.98 1.19 -5.01
N TYR A 149 -9.76 0.71 -4.75
CA TYR A 149 -8.78 0.40 -5.78
C TYR A 149 -9.31 -0.65 -6.77
N TRP A 150 -9.86 -1.77 -6.25
CA TRP A 150 -10.53 -2.79 -7.07
C TRP A 150 -11.69 -2.20 -7.89
N GLY A 151 -12.48 -1.31 -7.28
CA GLY A 151 -13.56 -0.59 -7.97
C GLY A 151 -13.08 0.28 -9.13
N ILE A 152 -12.01 1.06 -8.94
CA ILE A 152 -11.43 1.90 -10.00
C ILE A 152 -10.86 1.04 -11.13
N LEU A 153 -10.13 -0.03 -10.81
CA LEU A 153 -9.60 -0.93 -11.82
C LEU A 153 -10.72 -1.58 -12.63
N ALA A 154 -11.75 -2.11 -11.97
CA ALA A 154 -12.90 -2.73 -12.62
C ALA A 154 -13.68 -1.74 -13.50
N TRP A 155 -13.87 -0.51 -13.03
CA TRP A 155 -14.49 0.56 -13.81
C TRP A 155 -13.64 0.96 -15.02
N GLY A 156 -12.32 1.08 -14.85
CA GLY A 156 -11.43 1.41 -15.95
C GLY A 156 -11.36 0.32 -17.01
N ILE A 157 -11.38 -0.96 -16.62
CA ILE A 157 -11.47 -2.07 -17.58
C ILE A 157 -12.80 -2.05 -18.34
N TRP A 158 -13.90 -1.72 -17.64
CA TRP A 158 -15.21 -1.57 -18.28
C TRP A 158 -15.21 -0.43 -19.32
N GLU A 159 -14.66 0.73 -18.98
CA GLU A 159 -14.55 1.86 -19.89
C GLU A 159 -13.61 1.57 -21.07
N LEU A 160 -12.44 0.97 -20.81
CA LEU A 160 -11.48 0.56 -21.85
C LEU A 160 -12.02 -0.52 -22.79
N SER A 161 -13.01 -1.29 -22.35
CA SER A 161 -13.73 -2.26 -23.18
C SER A 161 -14.90 -1.65 -23.96
N GLU A 162 -14.98 -0.32 -24.08
CA GLU A 162 -16.08 0.38 -24.77
C GLU A 162 -17.47 -0.05 -24.24
N GLN A 163 -17.56 -0.43 -22.96
CA GLN A 163 -18.77 -0.91 -22.31
C GLN A 163 -19.39 -2.17 -22.96
N LYS A 164 -18.61 -2.90 -23.77
CA LYS A 164 -19.04 -4.15 -24.41
C LYS A 164 -19.11 -5.33 -23.44
N ILE A 165 -18.45 -5.22 -22.29
CA ILE A 165 -18.60 -6.14 -21.16
C ILE A 165 -19.45 -5.49 -20.06
N SER A 166 -20.11 -6.30 -19.23
CA SER A 166 -20.84 -5.77 -18.07
C SER A 166 -19.90 -5.44 -16.92
N LEU A 167 -20.27 -4.47 -16.06
CA LEU A 167 -19.48 -4.09 -14.87
C LEU A 167 -19.16 -5.27 -13.93
N PRO A 168 -20.09 -6.22 -13.66
CA PRO A 168 -19.74 -7.41 -12.88
C PRO A 168 -18.70 -8.30 -13.56
N LYS A 169 -18.70 -8.36 -14.91
CA LYS A 169 -17.66 -9.08 -15.66
C LYS A 169 -16.32 -8.37 -15.57
N SER A 170 -16.26 -7.04 -15.68
CA SER A 170 -15.00 -6.30 -15.53
C SER A 170 -14.40 -6.43 -14.12
N LEU A 171 -15.26 -6.47 -13.09
CA LEU A 171 -14.84 -6.80 -11.74
C LEU A 171 -14.28 -8.24 -11.67
N GLY A 172 -14.98 -9.22 -12.26
CA GLY A 172 -14.48 -10.60 -12.35
C GLY A 172 -13.12 -10.71 -13.03
N LEU A 173 -12.89 -9.96 -14.12
CA LEU A 173 -11.61 -9.91 -14.82
C LEU A 173 -10.51 -9.31 -13.93
N THR A 174 -10.82 -8.23 -13.22
CA THR A 174 -9.91 -7.61 -12.25
C THR A 174 -9.53 -8.61 -11.15
N THR A 175 -10.51 -9.32 -10.60
CA THR A 175 -10.31 -10.34 -9.56
C THR A 175 -9.40 -11.48 -10.04
N ILE A 176 -9.64 -12.00 -11.24
CA ILE A 176 -8.88 -13.15 -11.76
C ILE A 176 -7.44 -12.75 -12.11
N THR A 177 -7.21 -11.50 -12.51
CA THR A 177 -5.88 -11.06 -12.95
C THR A 177 -5.10 -10.38 -11.83
N TYR A 178 -5.55 -9.22 -11.38
CA TYR A 178 -4.95 -8.50 -10.26
C TYR A 178 -5.12 -9.28 -8.95
N GLY A 179 -6.31 -9.79 -8.65
CA GLY A 179 -6.57 -10.48 -7.39
C GLY A 179 -5.74 -11.76 -7.19
N VAL A 180 -5.52 -12.55 -8.25
CA VAL A 180 -4.62 -13.71 -8.19
C VAL A 180 -3.17 -13.28 -7.99
N GLY A 181 -2.71 -12.24 -8.68
CA GLY A 181 -1.37 -11.66 -8.47
C GLY A 181 -1.18 -11.14 -7.03
N LEU A 182 -2.22 -10.52 -6.48
CA LEU A 182 -2.27 -10.03 -5.11
C LEU A 182 -2.20 -11.19 -4.09
N LEU A 183 -2.97 -12.26 -4.30
CA LEU A 183 -2.91 -13.47 -3.46
C LEU A 183 -1.53 -14.12 -3.49
N PHE A 184 -0.92 -14.23 -4.67
CA PHE A 184 0.45 -14.73 -4.80
C PHE A 184 1.43 -13.87 -3.99
N TRP A 185 1.35 -12.54 -4.13
CA TRP A 185 2.18 -11.60 -3.39
C TRP A 185 1.99 -11.72 -1.87
N VAL A 186 0.74 -11.81 -1.40
CA VAL A 186 0.41 -12.02 0.01
C VAL A 186 1.03 -13.32 0.53
N GLY A 187 0.91 -14.42 -0.22
CA GLY A 187 1.52 -15.69 0.14
C GLY A 187 3.04 -15.61 0.28
N VAL A 188 3.72 -14.95 -0.66
CA VAL A 188 5.17 -14.74 -0.63
C VAL A 188 5.58 -13.92 0.60
N VAL A 189 4.90 -12.80 0.87
CA VAL A 189 5.23 -11.95 2.02
C VAL A 189 4.96 -12.65 3.34
N SER A 190 3.81 -13.31 3.49
CA SER A 190 3.49 -14.09 4.70
C SER A 190 4.50 -15.22 4.92
N PHE A 191 4.95 -15.90 3.86
CA PHE A 191 6.02 -16.90 3.95
C PHE A 191 7.34 -16.31 4.44
N PHE A 192 7.77 -15.16 3.91
CA PHE A 192 8.98 -14.50 4.40
C PHE A 192 8.86 -14.07 5.86
N ILE A 193 7.70 -13.55 6.28
CA ILE A 193 7.44 -13.18 7.69
C ILE A 193 7.56 -14.39 8.61
N LEU A 194 7.04 -15.54 8.20
CA LEU A 194 7.16 -16.79 8.96
C LEU A 194 8.61 -17.24 9.08
N ASN A 195 9.36 -17.26 7.98
CA ASN A 195 10.75 -17.70 8.01
C ASN A 195 11.67 -16.75 8.79
N ALA A 196 11.41 -15.44 8.78
CA ALA A 196 12.19 -14.47 9.55
C ALA A 196 11.94 -14.54 11.08
N GLN A 197 10.96 -15.33 11.53
CA GLN A 197 10.65 -15.55 12.94
C GLN A 197 11.32 -16.80 13.53
N TYR A 198 11.89 -17.66 12.68
CA TYR A 198 12.72 -18.80 13.04
C TYR A 198 14.20 -18.46 12.87
#